data_AF-A0A7C5ZYR4-F1
#
_entry.id   AF-A0A7C5ZYR4-F1
#
_cell.length_a   1.000
_cell.length_b   1.000
_cell.length_c   1.000
_cell.angle_alpha   90.00
_cell.angle_beta   90.00
_cell.angle_gamma   90.00
#
_symmetry.space_group_name_H-M   'P 1'
#
loop_
_entity.id
_entity.type
_entity.pdbx_description
1 polymer ?
#
loop_
_entity_poly.entity_id
_entity_poly.type
_entity_poly.pdbx_seq_one_letter_code
_entity_poly.pdbx_strand_id
1 'polypeptide(L)'
;MTDKGSGEWVVAVCGLNCAKCDVYLAGHGNEKLRGEIVQWLLERGSKPEEIKPEEITCGGCRSPLNIHWSPDCELLSCAKQKGYQYCFECTYFPCEKLQKFSSDGRAHHKRTVENMRRMKEIGLEAWIAQQNQKGLCVFCP
;
A
#
# COMPACT_ATOMS: atom_id res chain seq x y z
N MET A 1 -2.64 2.05 24.65
CA MET A 1 -3.89 2.78 24.41
C MET A 1 -4.28 2.53 22.97
N THR A 2 -5.10 1.50 22.74
CA THR A 2 -5.55 1.10 21.40
C THR A 2 -6.94 1.69 21.19
N ASP A 3 -6.99 2.82 20.50
CA ASP A 3 -8.24 3.44 20.09
C ASP A 3 -8.86 2.63 18.94
N LYS A 4 -10.04 2.06 19.19
CA LYS A 4 -10.88 1.37 18.21
C LYS A 4 -12.02 2.33 17.88
N GLY A 5 -12.01 2.97 16.72
CA GLY A 5 -13.11 3.89 16.41
C GLY A 5 -13.02 4.80 15.18
N SER A 6 -12.17 4.54 14.19
CA SER A 6 -12.33 5.12 12.84
C SER A 6 -11.88 4.09 11.82
N GLY A 7 -12.49 4.07 10.62
CA GLY A 7 -12.08 3.14 9.56
C GLY A 7 -10.58 3.28 9.29
N GLU A 8 -9.81 2.29 9.71
CA GLU A 8 -8.36 2.39 9.95
C GLU A 8 -7.60 2.75 8.67
N TRP A 9 -6.80 3.81 8.70
CA TRP A 9 -5.91 4.20 7.61
C TRP A 9 -4.49 3.70 7.92
N VAL A 10 -3.93 2.87 7.04
CA VAL A 10 -2.56 2.36 7.16
C VAL A 10 -1.74 2.87 5.98
N VAL A 11 -1.17 4.07 6.13
CA VAL A 11 -0.49 4.79 5.05
C VAL A 11 0.94 4.27 4.87
N ALA A 12 1.18 3.65 3.71
CA ALA A 12 2.45 3.13 3.25
C ALA A 12 3.47 4.24 2.98
N VAL A 13 4.74 3.86 2.81
CA VAL A 13 5.81 4.82 2.51
C VAL A 13 5.55 5.56 1.20
N CYS A 14 4.94 4.90 0.21
CA CYS A 14 4.55 5.49 -1.08
C CYS A 14 3.19 6.21 -1.03
N GLY A 15 2.62 6.37 0.16
CA GLY A 15 1.29 6.91 0.37
C GLY A 15 0.20 5.83 0.44
N LEU A 16 0.27 4.74 -0.32
CA LEU A 16 -0.85 3.78 -0.48
C LEU A 16 -1.51 3.38 0.85
N ASN A 17 -2.83 3.20 0.88
CA ASN A 17 -3.54 2.77 2.08
C ASN A 17 -3.60 1.23 2.14
N CYS A 18 -2.72 0.61 2.92
CA CYS A 18 -2.69 -0.84 3.12
C CYS A 18 -4.02 -1.38 3.65
N ALA A 19 -4.78 -0.61 4.46
CA ALA A 19 -6.08 -1.04 4.97
C ALA A 19 -7.17 -1.17 3.89
N LYS A 20 -6.85 -0.81 2.64
CA LYS A 20 -7.71 -0.99 1.45
C LYS A 20 -7.06 -1.90 0.40
N CYS A 21 -5.93 -2.52 0.70
CA CYS A 21 -5.24 -3.45 -0.20
C CYS A 21 -5.78 -4.86 -0.02
N ASP A 22 -6.19 -5.51 -1.10
CA ASP A 22 -6.78 -6.83 -1.05
C ASP A 22 -5.84 -7.88 -0.44
N VAL A 23 -4.56 -7.81 -0.79
CA VAL A 23 -3.55 -8.74 -0.27
C VAL A 23 -3.27 -8.51 1.22
N TYR A 24 -3.25 -7.25 1.66
CA TYR A 24 -3.15 -6.93 3.09
C TYR A 24 -4.35 -7.50 3.85
N LEU A 25 -5.56 -7.27 3.36
CA LEU A 25 -6.78 -7.76 3.99
C LEU A 25 -6.85 -9.30 3.99
N ALA A 26 -6.42 -9.96 2.92
CA ALA A 26 -6.29 -11.41 2.85
C ALA A 26 -5.29 -11.96 3.89
N GLY A 27 -4.14 -11.30 4.05
CA GLY A 27 -3.17 -11.61 5.10
C GLY A 27 -3.68 -11.38 6.53
N HIS A 28 -4.73 -10.57 6.69
CA HIS A 28 -5.36 -10.26 7.97
C HIS A 28 -6.72 -10.97 8.16
N GLY A 29 -6.94 -12.09 7.45
CA GLY A 29 -8.06 -13.00 7.70
C GLY A 29 -9.27 -12.82 6.77
N ASN A 30 -9.17 -12.00 5.71
CA ASN A 30 -10.23 -11.93 4.70
C ASN A 30 -10.11 -13.09 3.70
N GLU A 31 -10.72 -14.23 4.03
CA GLU A 31 -10.70 -15.45 3.22
C GLU A 31 -11.35 -15.27 1.83
N LYS A 32 -12.34 -14.37 1.72
CA LYS A 32 -12.96 -14.06 0.42
C LYS A 32 -11.94 -13.44 -0.54
N LEU A 33 -11.24 -12.40 -0.09
CA LEU A 33 -10.19 -11.74 -0.89
C LEU A 33 -9.02 -12.69 -1.18
N ARG A 34 -8.68 -13.57 -0.22
CA ARG A 34 -7.68 -14.62 -0.46
C ARG A 34 -8.09 -15.52 -1.63
N GLY A 35 -9.33 -15.99 -1.66
CA GLY A 35 -9.86 -16.77 -2.78
C GLY A 35 -9.85 -16.01 -4.11
N GLU A 36 -10.20 -14.72 -4.11
CA GLU A 36 -10.14 -13.86 -5.30
C GLU A 36 -8.70 -13.69 -5.82
N ILE A 37 -7.71 -13.58 -4.93
CA ILE A 37 -6.28 -13.50 -5.32
C ILE A 37 -5.80 -14.84 -5.90
N VAL A 38 -6.19 -15.98 -5.31
CA VAL A 38 -5.90 -17.31 -5.87
C VAL A 38 -6.44 -17.40 -7.30
N GLN A 39 -7.70 -17.03 -7.50
CA GLN A 39 -8.34 -17.05 -8.81
C GLN A 39 -7.60 -16.14 -9.82
N TRP A 40 -7.22 -14.93 -9.39
CA TRP A 40 -6.44 -14.01 -10.21
C TRP A 40 -5.06 -14.55 -10.59
N LEU A 41 -4.38 -15.29 -9.71
CA LEU A 41 -3.09 -15.94 -10.00
C LEU A 41 -3.25 -17.05 -11.05
N LEU A 42 -4.30 -17.87 -10.92
CA LEU A 42 -4.63 -18.93 -11.88
C LEU A 42 -4.90 -18.35 -13.28
N GLU A 43 -5.69 -17.28 -13.36
CA GLU A 43 -6.01 -16.59 -14.62
C GLU A 43 -4.77 -15.98 -15.31
N ARG A 44 -3.70 -15.74 -14.54
CA ARG A 44 -2.41 -15.25 -15.04
C ARG A 44 -1.40 -16.36 -15.36
N GLY A 45 -1.83 -17.62 -15.30
CA GLY A 45 -1.05 -18.77 -15.73
C GLY A 45 -0.29 -19.50 -14.61
N SER A 46 -0.53 -19.15 -13.35
CA SER A 46 -0.04 -19.95 -12.23
C SER A 46 -0.78 -21.28 -12.19
N LYS A 47 -0.12 -22.38 -11.80
CA LYS A 47 -0.78 -23.68 -11.67
C LYS A 47 -1.36 -23.86 -10.26
N PRO A 48 -2.47 -24.60 -10.09
CA PRO A 48 -3.05 -24.87 -8.77
C PRO A 48 -2.04 -25.43 -7.76
N GLU A 49 -1.14 -26.32 -8.18
CA GLU A 49 -0.09 -26.90 -7.34
C GLU A 49 1.02 -25.94 -6.91
N GLU A 50 1.15 -24.79 -7.59
CA GLU A 50 2.12 -23.73 -7.29
C GLU A 50 1.55 -22.70 -6.29
N ILE A 51 0.23 -22.68 -6.10
CA ILE A 51 -0.45 -21.71 -5.23
C ILE A 51 -0.78 -22.37 -3.91
N LYS A 52 -0.19 -21.85 -2.84
CA LYS A 52 -0.62 -22.17 -1.46
C LYS A 52 -1.37 -20.96 -0.92
N PRO A 53 -2.70 -21.03 -0.75
CA PRO A 53 -3.50 -19.92 -0.25
C PRO A 53 -2.98 -19.36 1.08
N GLU A 54 -2.41 -20.20 1.94
CA GLU A 54 -1.86 -19.84 3.24
C GLU A 54 -0.58 -18.99 3.13
N GLU A 55 0.11 -19.03 1.99
CA GLU A 55 1.28 -18.19 1.72
C GLU A 55 0.87 -16.80 1.17
N ILE A 56 -0.41 -16.57 0.83
CA ILE A 56 -0.96 -15.27 0.44
C ILE A 56 -1.14 -14.40 1.69
N THR A 57 -0.01 -13.85 2.14
CA THR A 57 0.09 -13.05 3.36
C THR A 57 0.78 -11.71 3.09
N CYS A 58 0.46 -10.71 3.90
CA CYS A 58 1.13 -9.41 3.89
C CYS A 58 0.93 -8.72 5.23
N GLY A 59 2.02 -8.46 5.97
CA GLY A 59 2.02 -7.70 7.22
C GLY A 59 1.83 -6.18 7.04
N GLY A 60 1.72 -5.71 5.80
CA GLY A 60 1.58 -4.30 5.45
C GLY A 60 2.91 -3.56 5.31
N CYS A 61 2.89 -2.36 4.74
CA CYS A 61 4.11 -1.64 4.38
C CYS A 61 5.05 -1.37 5.58
N ARG A 62 4.52 -1.29 6.80
CA ARG A 62 5.34 -1.03 8.01
C ARG A 62 5.96 -2.30 8.60
N SER A 63 5.60 -3.48 8.11
CA SER A 63 6.18 -4.74 8.57
C SER A 63 7.63 -4.93 8.11
N PRO A 64 8.33 -5.97 8.59
CA PRO A 64 9.53 -6.49 7.93
C PRO A 64 9.26 -6.86 6.46
N LEU A 65 10.28 -6.72 5.61
CA LEU A 65 10.18 -6.99 4.16
C LEU A 65 9.85 -8.46 3.86
N ASN A 66 10.35 -9.40 4.67
CA ASN A 66 10.13 -10.83 4.48
C ASN A 66 8.68 -11.28 4.74
N ILE A 67 7.83 -10.41 5.30
CA ILE A 67 6.39 -10.65 5.47
C ILE A 67 5.55 -9.66 4.66
N HIS A 68 6.18 -8.89 3.76
CA HIS A 68 5.50 -8.01 2.82
C HIS A 68 5.25 -8.78 1.52
N TRP A 69 4.06 -8.63 0.92
CA TRP A 69 3.70 -9.31 -0.34
C TRP A 69 4.72 -9.11 -1.47
N SER A 70 5.31 -7.92 -1.54
CA SER A 70 6.41 -7.61 -2.47
C SER A 70 7.70 -7.43 -1.66
N PRO A 71 8.41 -8.51 -1.31
CA PRO A 71 9.59 -8.45 -0.44
C PRO A 71 10.75 -7.66 -1.06
N ASP A 72 10.70 -7.44 -2.37
CA ASP A 72 11.62 -6.68 -3.20
C ASP A 72 11.19 -5.21 -3.43
N CYS A 73 10.17 -4.72 -2.71
CA CYS A 73 9.69 -3.35 -2.87
C CYS A 73 10.79 -2.30 -2.63
N GLU A 74 11.29 -1.69 -3.71
CA GLU A 74 12.40 -0.73 -3.66
C GLU A 74 12.08 0.52 -2.85
N LEU A 75 10.83 1.00 -2.90
CA LEU A 75 10.41 2.20 -2.15
C LEU A 75 10.46 1.94 -0.65
N LEU A 76 10.00 0.76 -0.21
CA LEU A 76 10.02 0.37 1.20
C LEU A 76 11.46 0.13 1.69
N SER A 77 12.27 -0.59 0.92
CA SER A 77 13.69 -0.80 1.23
C SER A 77 14.44 0.54 1.37
N CYS A 78 14.24 1.46 0.41
CA CYS A 78 14.83 2.80 0.43
C CYS A 78 14.39 3.62 1.64
N ALA A 79 13.09 3.64 1.96
CA ALA A 79 12.57 4.37 3.11
C ALA A 79 13.12 3.83 4.43
N LYS A 80 13.16 2.50 4.61
CA LYS A 80 13.76 1.86 5.79
C LYS A 80 15.25 2.21 5.93
N GLN A 81 16.03 2.13 4.84
CA GLN A 81 17.46 2.47 4.86
C GLN A 81 17.70 3.92 5.28
N LYS A 82 16.82 4.84 4.86
CA LYS A 82 16.93 6.28 5.16
C LYS A 82 16.24 6.69 6.47
N GLY A 83 15.55 5.77 7.15
CA GLY A 83 14.75 6.07 8.34
C GLY A 83 13.49 6.90 8.06
N TYR A 84 13.02 6.96 6.82
CA TYR A 84 11.82 7.70 6.44
C TYR A 84 10.56 6.90 6.74
N GLN A 85 9.58 7.58 7.32
CA GLN A 85 8.21 7.10 7.46
C GLN A 85 7.44 7.23 6.15
N TYR A 86 7.71 8.27 5.35
CA TYR A 86 7.03 8.53 4.09
C TYR A 86 8.02 9.00 3.02
N CYS A 87 7.78 8.63 1.76
CA CYS A 87 8.64 9.05 0.65
C CYS A 87 8.68 10.57 0.48
N PHE A 88 7.67 11.32 0.96
CA PHE A 88 7.66 12.80 0.91
C PHE A 88 8.69 13.47 1.82
N GLU A 89 9.26 12.73 2.78
CA GLU A 89 10.36 13.17 3.65
C GLU A 89 11.70 13.16 2.92
N CYS A 90 11.80 12.49 1.77
CA CYS A 90 12.99 12.49 0.95
C CYS A 90 13.32 13.90 0.44
N THR A 91 14.59 14.31 0.57
CA THR A 91 15.10 15.60 0.07
C THR A 91 14.87 15.79 -1.43
N TYR A 92 14.86 14.70 -2.20
CA TYR A 92 14.64 14.71 -3.65
C TYR A 92 13.18 14.44 -4.04
N PHE A 93 12.23 14.58 -3.11
CA PHE A 93 10.83 14.24 -3.39
C PHE A 93 10.18 15.21 -4.41
N PRO A 94 9.43 14.69 -5.42
CA PRO A 94 9.31 13.27 -5.79
C PRO A 94 10.56 12.79 -6.55
N CYS A 95 11.21 11.74 -6.05
CA CYS A 95 12.41 11.20 -6.69
C CYS A 95 12.05 10.27 -7.85
N GLU A 96 13.02 9.94 -8.70
CA GLU A 96 12.83 9.12 -9.91
C GLU A 96 12.14 7.77 -9.62
N LYS A 97 12.53 7.08 -8.55
CA LYS A 97 11.92 5.79 -8.15
C LYS A 97 10.41 5.92 -7.91
N LEU A 98 10.02 6.98 -7.20
CA LEU A 98 8.62 7.22 -6.90
C LEU A 98 7.85 7.68 -8.15
N GLN A 99 8.48 8.50 -9.00
CA GLN A 99 7.88 8.91 -10.27
C GLN A 99 7.59 7.68 -11.15
N LYS A 100 8.56 6.77 -11.29
CA LYS A 100 8.41 5.49 -12.00
C LYS A 100 7.28 4.65 -11.43
N PHE A 101 7.20 4.52 -10.09
CA PHE A 101 6.11 3.82 -9.42
C PHE A 101 4.74 4.43 -9.75
N SER A 102 4.63 5.76 -9.72
CA SER A 102 3.36 6.45 -10.02
C SER A 102 2.93 6.36 -11.49
N SER A 103 3.84 6.01 -12.39
CA SER A 103 3.61 5.95 -13.84
C SER A 103 3.69 4.54 -14.43
N ASP A 104 3.63 3.48 -13.61
CA ASP A 104 3.79 2.09 -14.04
C ASP A 104 2.55 1.48 -14.73
N GLY A 105 1.51 2.28 -14.93
CA GLY A 105 0.24 1.88 -15.55
C GLY A 105 -0.79 1.30 -14.57
N ARG A 106 -0.46 1.10 -13.28
CA ARG A 106 -1.43 0.64 -12.28
C ARG A 106 -2.28 1.80 -11.79
N ALA A 107 -3.59 1.67 -11.94
CA ALA A 107 -4.53 2.75 -11.62
C ALA A 107 -4.38 3.29 -10.19
N HIS A 108 -4.16 2.40 -9.22
CA HIS A 108 -3.98 2.77 -7.82
C HIS A 108 -2.64 3.46 -7.51
N HIS A 109 -1.64 3.40 -8.39
CA HIS A 109 -0.36 4.10 -8.17
C HIS A 109 -0.37 5.53 -8.69
N LYS A 110 -1.30 5.84 -9.60
CA LYS A 110 -1.30 7.06 -10.42
C LYS A 110 -1.27 8.36 -9.61
N ARG A 111 -1.89 8.37 -8.43
CA ARG A 111 -2.05 9.59 -7.62
C ARG A 111 -1.13 9.65 -6.40
N THR A 112 -0.25 8.66 -6.23
CA THR A 112 0.66 8.57 -5.07
C THR A 112 1.47 9.86 -4.87
N VAL A 113 2.07 10.40 -5.93
CA VAL A 113 2.85 11.65 -5.88
C VAL A 113 1.97 12.86 -5.56
N GLU A 114 0.80 12.99 -6.20
CA GLU A 114 -0.15 14.08 -5.96
C GLU A 114 -0.60 14.08 -4.49
N ASN A 115 -1.01 12.92 -4.00
CA ASN A 115 -1.49 12.74 -2.64
C ASN A 115 -0.39 13.00 -1.61
N MET A 116 0.82 12.49 -1.84
CA MET A 116 1.94 12.74 -0.93
C MET A 116 2.39 14.21 -0.93
N ARG A 117 2.28 14.95 -2.04
CA ARG A 117 2.47 16.41 -2.03
C ARG A 117 1.46 17.07 -1.10
N ARG A 118 0.20 16.67 -1.16
CA ARG A 118 -0.84 17.19 -0.27
C ARG A 118 -0.59 16.80 1.18
N MET A 119 -0.26 15.53 1.47
CA MET A 119 0.10 15.09 2.82
C MET A 119 1.26 15.91 3.41
N LYS A 120 2.27 16.22 2.60
CA LYS A 120 3.40 17.08 3.01
C LYS A 120 2.97 18.52 3.31
N GLU A 121 2.01 19.05 2.56
CA GLU A 121 1.53 20.42 2.69
C GLU A 121 0.63 20.61 3.93
N ILE A 122 -0.32 19.70 4.15
CA ILE A 122 -1.36 19.88 5.19
C ILE A 122 -1.21 18.93 6.38
N GLY A 123 -0.24 18.02 6.36
CA GLY A 123 -0.11 16.95 7.32
C GLY A 123 -1.00 15.74 7.01
N LEU A 124 -0.63 14.60 7.56
CA LEU A 124 -1.29 13.33 7.28
C LEU A 124 -2.74 13.29 7.77
N GLU A 125 -2.99 13.71 9.01
CA GLU A 125 -4.33 13.68 9.62
C GLU A 125 -5.33 14.55 8.87
N ALA A 126 -4.92 15.76 8.48
CA ALA A 126 -5.77 16.65 7.70
C ALA A 126 -6.05 16.08 6.30
N TRP A 127 -5.07 15.42 5.69
CA TRP A 127 -5.25 14.74 4.41
C TRP A 127 -6.21 13.55 4.53
N ILE A 128 -6.08 12.72 5.57
CA ILE A 128 -6.99 11.59 5.85
C ILE A 128 -8.42 12.11 6.06
N ALA A 129 -8.60 13.17 6.84
CA ALA A 129 -9.91 13.79 7.05
C ALA A 129 -10.51 14.30 5.73
N GLN A 130 -9.70 14.91 4.85
CA GLN A 130 -10.13 15.32 3.50
C GLN A 130 -10.58 14.13 2.64
N GLN A 131 -9.90 12.98 2.71
CA GLN A 131 -10.31 11.79 1.95
C GLN A 131 -11.61 11.21 2.48
N ASN A 132 -11.76 11.11 3.81
CA ASN A 132 -12.99 10.61 4.44
C ASN A 132 -14.21 11.45 4.06
N GLN A 133 -14.08 12.78 3.97
CA GLN A 133 -15.18 13.68 3.58
C GLN A 133 -15.59 13.54 2.12
N LYS A 134 -14.63 13.27 1.21
CA LYS A 134 -14.92 13.16 -0.22
C LYS A 134 -15.71 11.90 -0.58
N GLY A 135 -15.75 10.89 0.30
CA GLY A 135 -16.37 9.59 0.02
C GLY A 135 -15.77 8.87 -1.19
N LEU A 136 -14.64 9.35 -1.73
CA LEU A 136 -14.00 8.81 -2.92
C LEU A 136 -13.22 7.55 -2.52
N CYS A 137 -13.75 6.39 -2.89
CA CYS A 137 -13.03 5.13 -2.81
C CYS A 137 -12.69 4.66 -4.23
N VAL A 138 -11.42 4.80 -4.62
CA VAL A 138 -10.95 4.20 -5.88
C VAL A 138 -9.51 3.67 -5.80
N PHE A 139 -9.05 3.26 -4.61
CA PHE A 139 -7.64 2.95 -4.28
C PHE A 139 -6.75 4.19 -4.21
N CYS A 140 -6.99 4.98 -3.17
CA CYS A 140 -6.20 6.16 -2.82
C CYS A 140 -5.14 5.75 -1.77
N PRO A 141 -3.93 6.31 -1.81
CA PRO A 141 -3.43 7.29 -2.78
C PRO A 141 -2.71 6.81 -4.03
#